data_AF-A0A5Q0GD70-F1
#
_entry.id   AF-A0A5Q0GD70-F1
#
_cell.length_a   1.000
_cell.length_b   1.000
_cell.length_c   1.000
_cell.angle_alpha   90.00
_cell.angle_beta   90.00
_cell.angle_gamma   90.00
#
_symmetry.space_group_name_H-M   'P 1'
#
loop_
_entity.id
_entity.type
_entity.pdbx_description
1 polymer ?
#
loop_
_entity_poly.entity_id
_entity_poly.type
_entity_poly.pdbx_seq_one_letter_code
_entity_poly.pdbx_strand_id
1 'polypeptide(L)'
;MNESNFDEKNEHTNIEAEDDNNQLQQINAALRDFMETLPPPIVLQQYNSILPNTSDRILAMAEREQEHRHKMREKLIDVQISDIKQERYERRLEQIFGFSLGVVSMVAGAIIAIWKSPLAGSCICSTGIFSVVFIFLLSRKKQQKNIFISDVKNPPILDKIDLIK
;
A
#
# COMPACT_ATOMS: atom_id res chain seq x y z
N MET A 1 50.43 -22.40 -32.78
CA MET A 1 49.93 -23.02 -31.53
C MET A 1 50.51 -22.26 -30.36
N ASN A 2 49.85 -21.20 -29.90
CA ASN A 2 50.24 -20.49 -28.67
C ASN A 2 49.02 -19.79 -28.04
N GLU A 3 47.89 -20.51 -27.93
CA GLU A 3 46.63 -20.00 -27.36
C GLU A 3 46.38 -20.50 -25.93
N SER A 4 47.10 -21.52 -25.44
CA SER A 4 46.79 -22.16 -24.14
C SER A 4 47.39 -21.47 -22.90
N ASN A 5 47.96 -20.26 -23.01
CA ASN A 5 48.58 -19.53 -21.90
C ASN A 5 47.92 -18.15 -21.64
N PHE A 6 46.85 -17.83 -22.38
CA PHE A 6 46.09 -16.60 -22.22
C PHE A 6 44.82 -16.81 -21.37
N ASP A 7 44.22 -18.01 -21.40
CA ASP A 7 42.97 -18.29 -20.70
C ASP A 7 43.14 -18.48 -19.18
N GLU A 8 44.23 -19.09 -18.72
CA GLU A 8 44.46 -19.38 -17.29
C GLU A 8 44.73 -18.11 -16.46
N LYS A 9 45.31 -17.07 -17.07
CA LYS A 9 45.48 -15.76 -16.40
C LYS A 9 44.18 -14.96 -16.33
N ASN A 10 43.30 -15.09 -17.33
CA ASN A 10 42.03 -14.38 -17.34
C ASN A 10 41.04 -14.95 -16.33
N GLU A 11 41.11 -16.25 -16.02
CA GLU A 11 40.25 -16.90 -15.02
C GLU A 11 40.63 -16.50 -13.58
N HIS A 12 41.92 -16.50 -13.24
CA HIS A 12 42.39 -16.04 -11.92
C HIS A 12 42.13 -14.55 -11.67
N THR A 13 42.24 -13.70 -12.70
CA THR A 13 41.96 -12.26 -12.57
C THR A 13 40.46 -11.97 -12.44
N ASN A 14 39.60 -12.82 -13.01
CA ASN A 14 38.14 -12.70 -12.87
C ASN A 14 37.65 -13.12 -11.48
N ILE A 15 38.27 -14.15 -10.88
CA ILE A 15 37.92 -14.64 -9.54
C ILE A 15 38.31 -13.62 -8.45
N GLU A 16 39.48 -12.98 -8.54
CA GLU A 16 39.88 -11.91 -7.60
C GLU A 16 38.99 -10.65 -7.75
N ALA A 17 38.62 -10.28 -8.97
CA ALA A 17 37.73 -9.14 -9.20
C ALA A 17 36.29 -9.39 -8.71
N GLU A 18 35.80 -10.64 -8.75
CA GLU A 18 34.48 -10.99 -8.23
C GLU A 18 34.44 -11.05 -6.69
N ASP A 19 35.51 -11.51 -6.04
CA ASP A 19 35.65 -11.52 -4.57
C ASP A 19 35.73 -10.09 -4.01
N ASP A 20 36.55 -9.22 -4.61
CA ASP A 20 36.62 -7.80 -4.23
C ASP A 20 35.26 -7.10 -4.35
N ASN A 21 34.52 -7.36 -5.43
CA ASN A 21 33.19 -6.79 -5.63
C ASN A 21 32.18 -7.31 -4.60
N ASN A 22 32.22 -8.59 -4.26
CA ASN A 22 31.36 -9.17 -3.22
C ASN A 22 31.70 -8.65 -1.82
N GLN A 23 32.99 -8.48 -1.49
CA GLN A 23 33.43 -7.90 -0.22
C GLN A 23 33.03 -6.43 -0.10
N LEU A 24 33.21 -5.64 -1.16
CA LEU A 24 32.75 -4.25 -1.19
C LEU A 24 31.22 -4.15 -1.04
N GLN A 25 30.47 -5.07 -1.65
CA GLN A 25 29.02 -5.11 -1.46
C GLN A 25 28.63 -5.45 -0.01
N GLN A 26 29.29 -6.40 0.64
CA GLN A 26 29.05 -6.75 2.04
C GLN A 26 29.40 -5.61 3.01
N ILE A 27 30.52 -4.93 2.79
CA ILE A 27 30.91 -3.76 3.60
C ILE A 27 29.90 -2.63 3.44
N ASN A 28 29.48 -2.34 2.20
CA ASN A 28 28.46 -1.33 1.95
C ASN A 28 27.10 -1.68 2.57
N ALA A 29 26.72 -2.96 2.59
CA ALA A 29 25.51 -3.43 3.26
C ALA A 29 25.60 -3.24 4.78
N ALA A 30 26.71 -3.63 5.40
CA ALA A 30 26.93 -3.46 6.84
C ALA A 30 26.98 -1.98 7.25
N LEU A 31 27.58 -1.11 6.43
CA LEU A 31 27.62 0.33 6.68
C LEU A 31 26.22 0.97 6.58
N ARG A 32 25.36 0.49 5.68
CA ARG A 32 23.97 0.96 5.57
C ARG A 32 23.16 0.62 6.82
N ASP A 33 23.30 -0.60 7.33
CA ASP A 33 22.63 -1.05 8.56
C ASP A 33 23.10 -0.24 9.80
N PHE A 34 24.39 0.10 9.82
CA PHE A 34 24.98 1.02 10.80
C PHE A 34 24.45 2.47 10.72
N MET A 35 23.91 2.90 9.57
CA MET A 35 23.31 4.23 9.41
C MET A 35 21.81 4.24 9.66
N GLU A 36 21.14 3.10 9.52
CA GLU A 36 19.72 2.95 9.86
C GLU A 36 19.49 2.84 11.37
N THR A 37 20.47 2.28 12.08
CA THR A 37 20.44 2.15 13.54
C THR A 37 21.28 3.24 14.21
N LEU A 38 20.89 3.68 15.40
CA LEU A 38 21.72 4.63 16.16
C LEU A 38 23.07 3.95 16.46
N PRO A 39 24.22 4.59 16.20
CA PRO A 39 25.52 3.98 16.45
C PRO A 39 25.63 3.49 17.90
N PRO A 40 26.31 2.37 18.16
CA PRO A 40 26.48 1.84 19.52
C PRO A 40 27.12 2.87 20.46
N PRO A 41 26.85 2.84 21.77
CA PRO A 41 27.36 3.83 22.72
C PRO A 41 28.89 3.99 22.70
N ILE A 42 29.63 2.89 22.53
CA ILE A 42 31.10 2.89 22.40
C ILE A 42 31.54 3.72 21.19
N VAL A 43 30.87 3.56 20.04
CA VAL A 43 31.20 4.26 18.79
C VAL A 43 30.78 5.73 18.88
N LEU A 44 29.62 6.02 19.48
CA LEU A 44 29.19 7.39 19.78
C LEU A 44 30.19 8.15 20.65
N GLN A 45 30.78 7.47 21.64
CA GLN A 45 31.81 8.04 22.50
C GLN A 45 33.08 8.35 21.70
N GLN A 46 33.50 7.45 20.80
CA GLN A 46 34.65 7.68 19.91
C GLN A 46 34.44 8.90 19.00
N TYR A 47 33.24 9.08 18.44
CA TYR A 47 32.91 10.27 17.65
C TYR A 47 33.02 11.56 18.47
N ASN A 48 32.58 11.55 19.73
CA ASN A 48 32.70 12.71 20.62
C ASN A 48 34.15 13.04 20.99
N SER A 49 35.00 12.01 21.11
CA SER A 49 36.43 12.16 21.39
C SER A 49 37.17 12.84 20.25
N ILE A 50 36.76 12.60 19.00
CA ILE A 50 37.35 13.19 17.80
C ILE A 50 36.88 14.63 17.61
N LEU A 51 35.56 14.85 17.71
CA LEU A 51 34.95 16.16 17.60
C LEU A 51 33.98 16.34 18.77
N PRO A 52 34.22 17.32 19.66
CA PRO A 52 33.34 17.53 20.81
C PRO A 52 31.92 17.89 20.37
N ASN A 53 30.93 17.42 21.12
CA ASN A 53 29.49 17.64 20.87
C ASN A 53 28.96 16.94 19.61
N THR A 54 29.62 15.87 19.15
CA THR A 54 29.16 15.11 17.98
C THR A 54 28.03 14.16 18.33
N SER A 55 28.09 13.52 19.51
CA SER A 55 27.07 12.57 19.96
C SER A 55 25.69 13.22 20.06
N ASP A 56 25.60 14.42 20.65
CA ASP A 56 24.33 15.16 20.78
C ASP A 56 23.79 15.59 19.41
N ARG A 57 24.66 15.96 18.47
CA ARG A 57 24.26 16.30 17.09
C ARG A 57 23.71 15.10 16.34
N ILE A 58 24.31 13.92 16.52
CA ILE A 58 23.84 12.65 15.94
C ILE A 58 22.48 12.28 16.56
N LEU A 59 22.36 12.37 17.89
CA LEU A 59 21.11 12.07 18.59
C LEU A 59 19.99 13.02 18.16
N ALA A 60 20.26 14.33 18.10
CA ALA A 60 19.30 15.32 17.62
C ALA A 60 18.93 15.13 16.14
N MET A 61 19.84 14.58 15.32
CA MET A 61 19.53 14.18 13.95
C MET A 61 18.58 12.99 13.92
N ALA A 62 18.86 11.96 14.73
CA ALA A 62 18.00 10.79 14.86
C ALA A 62 16.60 11.13 15.40
N GLU A 63 16.51 12.01 16.40
CA GLU A 63 15.24 12.50 16.95
C GLU A 63 14.44 13.28 15.91
N ARG A 64 15.07 14.19 15.16
CA ARG A 64 14.40 14.93 14.07
C ARG A 64 13.89 13.98 12.97
N GLU A 65 14.68 12.98 12.62
CA GLU A 65 14.28 11.98 11.63
C GLU A 65 13.12 11.11 12.15
N GLN A 66 13.15 10.72 13.42
CA GLN A 66 12.06 10.00 14.05
C GLN A 66 10.78 10.85 14.11
N GLU A 67 10.88 12.12 14.48
CA GLU A 67 9.76 13.07 14.50
C GLU A 67 9.19 13.27 13.08
N HIS A 68 10.05 13.39 12.06
CA HIS A 68 9.63 13.45 10.67
C HIS A 68 8.85 12.20 10.25
N ARG A 69 9.37 11.00 10.56
CA ARG A 69 8.68 9.74 10.27
C ARG A 69 7.35 9.64 11.00
N HIS A 70 7.26 10.07 12.27
CA HIS A 70 6.02 10.08 13.02
C HIS A 70 4.99 11.02 12.40
N LYS A 71 5.37 12.26 12.09
CA LYS A 71 4.50 13.23 11.38
C LYS A 71 4.01 12.69 10.04
N MET A 72 4.86 11.98 9.29
CA MET A 72 4.44 11.34 8.05
C MET A 72 3.43 10.22 8.30
N ARG A 73 3.67 9.36 9.30
CA ARG A 73 2.71 8.31 9.68
C ARG A 73 1.37 8.87 10.12
N GLU A 74 1.36 9.91 10.94
CA GLU A 74 0.13 10.58 11.39
C GLU A 74 -0.68 11.10 10.19
N LYS A 75 -0.04 11.81 9.26
CA LYS A 75 -0.69 12.27 8.03
C LYS A 75 -1.25 11.14 7.19
N LEU A 76 -0.51 10.03 7.07
CA LEU A 76 -0.97 8.85 6.33
C LEU A 76 -2.19 8.21 6.99
N ILE A 77 -2.19 8.12 8.32
CA ILE A 77 -3.33 7.61 9.11
C ILE A 77 -4.54 8.53 8.93
N ASP A 78 -4.35 9.85 9.01
CA ASP A 78 -5.43 10.81 8.85
C ASP A 78 -6.09 10.72 7.47
N VAL A 79 -5.28 10.59 6.41
CA VAL A 79 -5.78 10.39 5.04
C VAL A 79 -6.55 9.06 4.93
N GLN A 80 -6.03 7.97 5.49
CA GLN A 80 -6.74 6.69 5.50
C GLN A 80 -8.08 6.78 6.23
N ILE A 81 -8.14 7.49 7.36
CA ILE A 81 -9.37 7.70 8.12
C ILE A 81 -10.37 8.53 7.32
N SER A 82 -9.95 9.60 6.63
CA SER A 82 -10.83 10.40 5.80
C SER A 82 -11.38 9.63 4.61
N ASP A 83 -10.55 8.82 3.96
CA ASP A 83 -10.96 7.99 2.82
C ASP A 83 -12.03 6.97 3.24
N ILE A 84 -11.82 6.29 4.37
CA ILE A 84 -12.80 5.34 4.93
C ILE A 84 -14.12 6.04 5.27
N LYS A 85 -14.09 7.27 5.79
CA LYS A 85 -15.31 8.04 6.10
C LYS A 85 -16.07 8.40 4.83
N GLN A 86 -15.37 8.83 3.79
CA GLN A 86 -15.99 9.19 2.52
C GLN A 86 -16.62 7.97 1.83
N GLU A 87 -15.93 6.83 1.79
CA GLU A 87 -16.49 5.58 1.26
C GLU A 87 -17.77 5.16 1.99
N ARG A 88 -17.80 5.30 3.32
CA ARG A 88 -18.99 4.98 4.12
C ARG A 88 -20.17 5.89 3.78
N TYR A 89 -19.91 7.16 3.49
CA TYR A 89 -20.95 8.11 3.11
C TYR A 89 -21.52 7.78 1.72
N GLU A 90 -20.65 7.55 0.74
CA GLU A 90 -21.03 7.16 -0.62
C GLU A 90 -21.86 5.86 -0.62
N ARG A 91 -21.44 4.84 0.14
CA ARG A 91 -22.20 3.59 0.28
C ARG A 91 -23.60 3.79 0.87
N ARG A 92 -23.76 4.70 1.85
CA ARG A 92 -25.08 4.99 2.44
C ARG A 92 -25.99 5.69 1.45
N LEU A 93 -25.46 6.63 0.68
CA LEU A 93 -26.22 7.29 -0.38
C LEU A 93 -26.68 6.29 -1.44
N GLU A 94 -25.78 5.42 -1.91
CA GLU A 94 -26.12 4.36 -2.87
C GLU A 94 -27.26 3.46 -2.36
N GLN A 95 -27.24 3.09 -1.08
CA GLN A 95 -28.29 2.27 -0.48
C GLN A 95 -29.64 2.99 -0.44
N ILE A 96 -29.65 4.28 -0.10
CA ILE A 96 -30.88 5.09 -0.03
C ILE A 96 -31.45 5.30 -1.44
N PHE A 97 -30.61 5.67 -2.41
CA PHE A 97 -31.05 5.84 -3.80
C PHE A 97 -31.56 4.54 -4.40
N GLY A 98 -30.85 3.42 -4.20
CA GLY A 98 -31.30 2.10 -4.66
C GLY A 98 -32.63 1.68 -4.06
N PHE A 99 -32.83 1.93 -2.75
CA PHE A 99 -34.10 1.65 -2.08
C PHE A 99 -35.24 2.52 -2.65
N SER A 100 -35.01 3.83 -2.81
CA SER A 100 -36.01 4.75 -3.37
C SER A 100 -36.42 4.34 -4.78
N LEU A 101 -35.47 3.93 -5.63
CA LEU A 101 -35.74 3.52 -7.00
C LEU A 101 -36.57 2.24 -7.06
N GLY A 102 -36.29 1.28 -6.16
CA GLY A 102 -37.07 0.07 -6.02
C GLY A 102 -38.52 0.37 -5.62
N VAL A 103 -38.73 1.22 -4.62
CA VAL A 103 -40.07 1.64 -4.17
C VAL A 103 -40.83 2.34 -5.31
N VAL A 104 -40.18 3.27 -6.01
CA VAL A 104 -40.80 3.98 -7.15
C VAL A 104 -41.20 3.01 -8.26
N SER A 105 -40.35 2.05 -8.62
CA SER A 105 -40.67 1.05 -9.65
C SER A 105 -41.84 0.13 -9.24
N MET A 106 -41.92 -0.22 -7.95
CA MET A 106 -43.00 -1.06 -7.42
C MET A 106 -44.34 -0.31 -7.46
N VAL A 107 -44.37 0.94 -7.00
CA VAL A 107 -45.58 1.77 -6.99
C VAL A 107 -46.05 2.07 -8.42
N ALA A 108 -45.13 2.45 -9.32
CA ALA A 108 -45.45 2.69 -10.72
C ALA A 108 -45.99 1.43 -11.42
N GLY A 109 -45.36 0.27 -11.19
CA GLY A 109 -45.84 -1.02 -11.71
C GLY A 109 -47.23 -1.37 -11.22
N ALA A 110 -47.51 -1.16 -9.92
CA ALA A 110 -48.82 -1.41 -9.32
C ALA A 110 -49.92 -0.52 -9.90
N ILE A 111 -49.67 0.79 -10.07
CA ILE A 111 -50.65 1.72 -10.67
C ILE A 111 -51.00 1.29 -12.10
N ILE A 112 -50.00 0.93 -12.91
CA ILE A 112 -50.19 0.50 -14.30
C ILE A 112 -50.94 -0.84 -14.39
N ALA A 113 -50.66 -1.76 -13.46
CA ALA A 113 -51.33 -3.06 -13.39
C ALA A 113 -52.83 -2.91 -13.13
N ILE A 114 -53.23 -1.95 -12.30
CA ILE A 114 -54.64 -1.69 -11.96
C ILE A 114 -55.36 -0.95 -13.09
N TRP A 115 -54.72 0.05 -13.72
CA TRP A 115 -55.41 0.95 -14.66
C TRP A 115 -55.41 0.48 -16.12
N LYS A 116 -54.35 -0.18 -16.59
CA LYS A 116 -54.15 -0.43 -18.02
C LYS A 116 -54.10 -1.91 -18.34
N SER A 117 -53.12 -2.62 -17.80
CA SER A 117 -52.96 -4.04 -18.05
C SER A 117 -52.05 -4.67 -16.99
N PRO A 118 -52.47 -5.79 -16.36
CA PRO A 118 -51.64 -6.53 -15.42
C PRO A 118 -50.31 -6.99 -16.03
N LEU A 119 -50.30 -7.31 -17.33
CA LEU A 119 -49.11 -7.77 -18.03
C LEU A 119 -48.07 -6.65 -18.17
N ALA A 120 -48.51 -5.43 -18.50
CA ALA A 120 -47.64 -4.27 -18.63
C ALA A 120 -47.05 -3.84 -17.27
N GLY A 121 -47.85 -3.84 -16.21
CA GLY A 121 -47.38 -3.54 -14.85
C GLY A 121 -46.36 -4.57 -14.33
N SER A 122 -46.57 -5.85 -14.65
CA SER A 122 -45.65 -6.94 -14.27
C SER A 122 -44.28 -6.81 -14.94
N CYS A 123 -44.23 -6.46 -16.23
CA CYS A 123 -42.97 -6.25 -16.95
C CYS A 123 -42.16 -5.06 -16.40
N ILE A 124 -42.83 -3.99 -15.99
CA ILE A 124 -42.18 -2.81 -15.40
C ILE A 124 -41.61 -3.16 -14.02
N CYS A 125 -42.40 -3.84 -13.19
CA CYS A 125 -41.97 -4.25 -11.86
C CYS A 125 -40.80 -5.24 -11.92
N SER A 126 -40.87 -6.25 -12.78
CA SER A 126 -39.79 -7.23 -12.93
C SER A 126 -38.49 -6.56 -13.39
N THR A 127 -38.54 -5.69 -14.40
CA THR A 127 -37.37 -4.96 -14.88
C THR A 127 -36.75 -4.09 -13.80
N GLY A 128 -37.56 -3.40 -12.98
CA GLY A 128 -37.09 -2.60 -11.86
C GLY A 128 -36.31 -3.42 -10.83
N ILE A 129 -36.87 -4.57 -10.42
CA ILE A 129 -36.22 -5.47 -9.45
C ILE A 129 -34.92 -6.05 -10.03
N PHE A 130 -34.95 -6.51 -11.28
CA PHE A 130 -33.75 -7.03 -11.96
C PHE A 130 -32.64 -5.98 -12.06
N SER A 131 -32.98 -4.72 -12.34
CA SER A 131 -32.01 -3.63 -12.40
C SER A 131 -31.30 -3.43 -11.06
N VAL A 132 -32.05 -3.37 -9.95
CA VAL A 132 -31.48 -3.18 -8.60
C VAL A 132 -30.57 -4.36 -8.22
N VAL A 133 -30.99 -5.59 -8.50
CA VAL A 133 -30.17 -6.79 -8.25
C VAL A 133 -28.89 -6.77 -9.08
N PHE A 134 -28.98 -6.39 -10.35
CA PHE A 134 -27.83 -6.33 -11.25
C PHE A 134 -26.79 -5.29 -10.79
N ILE A 135 -27.25 -4.10 -10.39
CA ILE A 135 -26.41 -3.06 -9.81
C ILE A 135 -25.74 -3.53 -8.52
N PHE A 136 -26.46 -4.25 -7.66
CA PHE A 136 -25.89 -4.81 -6.43
C PHE A 136 -24.79 -5.85 -6.70
N LEU A 137 -24.97 -6.71 -7.72
CA LEU A 137 -23.95 -7.67 -8.15
C LEU A 137 -22.70 -6.97 -8.70
N LEU A 138 -22.86 -5.90 -9.48
CA LEU A 138 -21.73 -5.09 -9.97
C LEU A 138 -21.01 -4.35 -8.83
N SER A 139 -21.76 -3.81 -7.87
CA SER A 139 -21.21 -3.12 -6.69
C SER A 139 -20.30 -4.05 -5.88
N ARG A 140 -20.70 -5.33 -5.69
CA ARG A 140 -19.85 -6.33 -5.00
C ARG A 140 -18.49 -6.53 -5.67
N LYS A 141 -18.43 -6.58 -7.01
CA LYS A 141 -17.17 -6.74 -7.75
C LYS A 141 -16.26 -5.52 -7.61
N LYS A 142 -16.84 -4.31 -7.64
CA LYS A 142 -16.09 -3.07 -7.48
C LYS A 142 -15.49 -2.95 -6.08
N GLN A 143 -16.23 -3.34 -5.03
CA GLN A 143 -15.71 -3.35 -3.66
C GLN A 143 -14.53 -4.30 -3.47
N GLN A 144 -14.59 -5.52 -4.02
CA GLN A 144 -13.46 -6.46 -3.93
C GLN A 144 -12.20 -5.94 -4.65
N LYS A 145 -12.36 -5.32 -5.82
CA LYS A 145 -11.24 -4.71 -6.55
C LYS A 145 -10.61 -3.56 -5.78
N ASN A 146 -11.42 -2.70 -5.15
CA ASN A 146 -10.90 -1.58 -4.37
C ASN A 146 -10.12 -2.05 -3.13
N ILE A 147 -10.64 -3.07 -2.41
CA ILE A 147 -9.93 -3.68 -1.27
C ILE A 147 -8.58 -4.26 -1.73
N PHE A 148 -8.56 -4.97 -2.86
CA PHE A 148 -7.31 -5.51 -3.41
C PHE A 148 -6.32 -4.40 -3.79
N ILE A 149 -6.78 -3.32 -4.44
CA ILE A 149 -5.91 -2.19 -4.81
C ILE A 149 -5.40 -1.44 -3.58
N SER A 150 -6.21 -1.27 -2.53
CA SER A 150 -5.76 -0.66 -1.28
C SER A 150 -4.71 -1.50 -0.58
N ASP A 151 -4.87 -2.84 -0.55
CA ASP A 151 -3.90 -3.75 0.03
C ASP A 151 -2.57 -3.76 -0.75
N VAL A 152 -2.62 -3.69 -2.09
CA VAL A 152 -1.42 -3.62 -2.94
C VAL A 152 -0.71 -2.26 -2.81
N LYS A 153 -1.46 -1.16 -2.67
CA LYS A 153 -0.90 0.19 -2.61
C LYS A 153 -0.37 0.56 -1.22
N ASN A 154 -1.00 0.04 -0.17
CA ASN A 154 -0.59 0.19 1.22
C ASN A 154 -0.55 -1.20 1.87
N PRO A 155 0.54 -1.97 1.64
CA PRO A 155 0.67 -3.28 2.26
C PRO A 155 0.61 -3.13 3.79
N PRO A 156 -0.01 -4.10 4.49
CA PRO A 156 -0.10 -4.09 5.93
C PRO A 156 1.31 -3.95 6.53
N ILE A 157 1.42 -3.15 7.58
CA ILE A 157 2.69 -2.79 8.25
C ILE A 157 3.51 -4.05 8.63
N LEU A 158 2.85 -5.19 8.84
CA LEU A 158 3.47 -6.48 9.14
C LEU A 158 4.41 -6.97 8.04
N ASP A 159 4.08 -6.74 6.76
CA ASP A 159 4.88 -7.22 5.62
C ASP A 159 6.18 -6.41 5.44
N LYS A 160 6.15 -5.12 5.80
CA LYS A 160 7.35 -4.28 5.83
C LYS A 160 8.36 -4.67 6.92
N ILE A 161 7.93 -5.36 7.97
CA ILE A 161 8.82 -5.83 9.06
C ILE A 161 9.51 -7.12 8.63
N ASP A 162 8.82 -8.00 7.90
CA ASP A 162 9.41 -9.24 7.38
C ASP A 162 10.32 -8.99 6.16
N LEU A 163 10.13 -7.89 5.41
CA LEU A 163 11.03 -7.47 4.33
C LEU A 163 12.37 -6.85 4.80
N ILE A 164 12.55 -6.64 6.10
CA ILE A 164 13.77 -6.07 6.72
C ILE A 164 14.55 -7.16 7.51
N LYS A 165 14.09 -8.42 7.48
CA LYS A 165 14.76 -9.57 8.10
C LYS A 165 15.40 -10.48 7.07
#